data_AF-A0ABD5DUQ9-F1
#
_entry.id   AF-A0ABD5DUQ9-F1
#
_cell.length_a   1.000
_cell.length_b   1.000
_cell.length_c   1.000
_cell.angle_alpha   90.00
_cell.angle_beta   90.00
_cell.angle_gamma   90.00
#
_symmetry.space_group_name_H-M   'P 1'
#
loop_
_entity.id
_entity.type
_entity.pdbx_description
1 polymer ?
#
loop_
_entity_poly.entity_id
_entity_poly.type
_entity_poly.pdbx_seq_one_letter_code
_entity_poly.pdbx_strand_id
1 'polypeptide(L)'
;FVYSWQRLVDPKTASPYASYPQYGHIVNVDEIIDGKKAPSELGVKAIDDHTLEVTLSEPVPYFYKLLVNPAISPVYNPAIEKFGEKWTQPGNIVTNGAYTLKDWVVNERIVMERNPHYWD
;
A
#
# COMPACT_ATOMS: atom_id res chain seq x y z
N PHE A 1 -3.10 -6.25 -0.18
CA PHE A 1 -3.27 -5.39 -1.37
C PHE A 1 -4.53 -4.56 -1.30
N VAL A 2 -5.74 -5.13 -1.31
CA VAL A 2 -7.02 -4.39 -1.21
C VAL A 2 -6.98 -3.30 -0.12
N TYR A 3 -6.75 -3.69 1.14
CA TYR A 3 -6.61 -2.76 2.26
C TYR A 3 -5.58 -1.66 2.00
N SER A 4 -4.40 -2.02 1.49
CA SER A 4 -3.28 -1.10 1.29
C SER A 4 -3.61 -0.01 0.28
N TRP A 5 -4.27 -0.37 -0.82
CA TRP A 5 -4.64 0.59 -1.87
C TRP A 5 -5.84 1.44 -1.45
N GLN A 6 -6.81 0.87 -0.73
CA GLN A 6 -7.91 1.63 -0.13
C GLN A 6 -7.38 2.66 0.89
N ARG A 7 -6.44 2.25 1.75
CA ARG A 7 -5.75 3.17 2.67
C ARG A 7 -4.98 4.26 1.93
N LEU A 8 -4.33 3.95 0.81
CA LEU A 8 -3.58 4.93 0.02
C LEU A 8 -4.48 6.07 -0.50
N VAL A 9 -5.67 5.71 -1.00
CA VAL A 9 -6.61 6.69 -1.57
C VAL A 9 -7.53 7.32 -0.53
N ASP A 10 -7.62 6.77 0.67
CA ASP A 10 -8.43 7.34 1.75
C ASP A 10 -7.92 8.76 2.11
N PRO A 11 -8.75 9.81 1.96
CA PRO A 11 -8.36 11.18 2.30
C PRO A 11 -7.87 11.33 3.74
N LYS A 12 -8.32 10.47 4.66
CA LYS A 12 -7.88 10.48 6.07
C LYS A 12 -6.42 10.06 6.24
N THR A 13 -5.87 9.29 5.31
CA THR A 13 -4.45 8.92 5.32
C THR A 13 -3.55 10.09 4.95
N ALA A 14 -4.08 11.10 4.25
CA ALA A 14 -3.33 12.27 3.77
C ALA A 14 -2.03 11.89 3.03
N SER A 15 -2.08 10.84 2.20
CA SER A 15 -0.91 10.38 1.46
C SER A 15 -0.51 11.39 0.39
N PRO A 16 0.78 11.79 0.29
CA PRO A 16 1.25 12.62 -0.82
C PRO A 16 1.19 11.89 -2.17
N TYR A 17 1.01 10.57 -2.16
CA TYR A 17 0.84 9.72 -3.33
C TYR A 17 -0.61 9.24 -3.50
N ALA A 18 -1.59 9.88 -2.85
CA ALA A 18 -3.01 9.51 -3.00
C ALA A 18 -3.47 9.53 -4.47
N SER A 19 -2.92 10.42 -5.30
CA SER A 19 -3.17 10.51 -6.75
C SER A 19 -2.52 9.42 -7.59
N TYR A 20 -1.61 8.61 -7.04
CA TYR A 20 -0.87 7.62 -7.82
C TYR A 20 -1.77 6.59 -8.52
N PRO A 21 -2.84 6.07 -7.89
CA PRO A 21 -3.78 5.17 -8.56
C PRO A 21 -4.63 5.85 -9.66
N GLN A 22 -4.69 7.19 -9.71
CA GLN A 22 -5.34 7.92 -10.81
C GLN A 22 -4.59 7.70 -12.13
N TYR A 23 -3.25 7.58 -12.10
CA TYR A 23 -2.46 7.27 -13.30
C TYR A 23 -2.73 5.88 -13.88
N GLY A 24 -3.25 4.98 -13.05
CA GLY A 24 -3.71 3.66 -13.44
C GLY A 24 -5.18 3.63 -13.84
N HIS A 25 -5.91 4.74 -13.70
CA HIS A 25 -7.34 4.84 -13.95
C HIS A 25 -8.15 3.77 -13.20
N ILE A 26 -7.81 3.49 -11.94
CA ILE A 26 -8.57 2.52 -11.12
C ILE A 26 -9.99 3.07 -10.91
N VAL A 27 -11.01 2.24 -11.13
CA VAL A 27 -12.42 2.67 -10.99
C VAL A 27 -12.67 3.31 -9.61
N ASN A 28 -13.40 4.43 -9.61
CA ASN A 28 -13.78 5.26 -8.46
C ASN A 28 -12.64 6.01 -7.74
N VAL A 29 -11.40 5.97 -8.24
CA VAL A 29 -10.26 6.61 -7.56
C VAL A 29 -10.45 8.11 -7.34
N ASP A 30 -10.95 8.83 -8.34
CA ASP A 30 -11.11 10.28 -8.29
C ASP A 30 -12.17 10.68 -7.27
N GLU A 31 -13.33 10.01 -7.28
CA GLU A 31 -14.40 10.29 -6.33
C GLU A 31 -14.03 9.94 -4.89
N ILE A 32 -13.15 8.95 -4.68
CA ILE A 32 -12.67 8.58 -3.35
C ILE A 32 -11.71 9.64 -2.81
N ILE A 33 -10.76 10.09 -3.64
CA ILE A 33 -9.80 11.15 -3.26
C ILE A 33 -10.55 12.45 -2.96
N ASP A 34 -11.58 12.77 -3.74
CA ASP A 34 -12.48 13.91 -3.51
C ASP A 34 -13.40 13.74 -2.29
N GLY A 35 -13.39 12.59 -1.62
CA GLY A 35 -14.24 12.28 -0.46
C GLY A 35 -15.72 12.08 -0.80
N LYS A 36 -16.07 11.89 -2.07
CA LYS A 36 -17.43 11.65 -2.57
C LYS A 36 -17.86 10.18 -2.47
N LYS A 37 -16.90 9.25 -2.47
CA LYS A 37 -17.12 7.80 -2.31
C LYS A 37 -16.27 7.21 -1.19
N ALA A 38 -16.70 6.08 -0.64
CA ALA A 38 -15.94 5.38 0.39
C ALA A 38 -14.72 4.66 -0.20
N PRO A 39 -13.58 4.57 0.49
CA PRO A 39 -12.41 3.84 0.01
C PRO A 39 -12.70 2.38 -0.34
N SER A 40 -13.68 1.75 0.33
CA SER A 40 -14.13 0.39 0.03
C SER A 40 -14.72 0.21 -1.38
N GLU A 41 -15.12 1.30 -2.04
CA GLU A 41 -15.65 1.30 -3.41
C GLU A 41 -14.56 1.36 -4.48
N LEU A 42 -13.28 1.43 -4.11
CA LEU A 42 -12.17 1.40 -5.07
C LEU A 42 -12.25 0.12 -5.91
N GLY A 43 -11.97 0.21 -7.22
CA GLY A 43 -11.99 -0.90 -8.18
C GLY A 43 -10.92 -1.98 -7.97
N VAL A 44 -10.79 -2.51 -6.75
CA VAL A 44 -9.79 -3.49 -6.33
C VAL A 44 -10.48 -4.48 -5.39
N LYS A 45 -10.47 -5.76 -5.75
CA LYS A 45 -11.05 -6.82 -4.91
C LYS A 45 -10.15 -8.05 -4.87
N ALA A 46 -10.16 -8.74 -3.75
CA ALA A 46 -9.63 -10.09 -3.65
C ALA A 46 -10.74 -11.06 -4.07
N ILE A 47 -10.50 -11.84 -5.13
CA ILE A 47 -11.42 -12.92 -5.54
C ILE A 47 -11.28 -14.10 -4.58
N ASP A 48 -10.04 -14.36 -4.16
CA ASP A 48 -9.63 -15.32 -3.16
C ASP A 48 -8.31 -14.85 -2.52
N ASP A 49 -7.71 -15.69 -1.65
CA ASP A 49 -6.49 -15.35 -0.90
C ASP A 49 -5.25 -15.09 -1.77
N HIS A 50 -5.26 -15.55 -3.03
CA HIS A 50 -4.14 -15.47 -3.96
C HIS A 50 -4.47 -14.78 -5.30
N THR A 51 -5.72 -14.36 -5.50
CA THR A 51 -6.18 -13.71 -6.73
C THR A 51 -6.68 -12.29 -6.45
N LEU A 52 -5.98 -11.29 -6.99
CA LEU A 52 -6.38 -9.88 -6.94
C LEU A 52 -6.93 -9.44 -8.30
N GLU A 53 -8.18 -8.95 -8.34
CA GLU A 53 -8.76 -8.31 -9.52
C GLU A 53 -8.72 -6.79 -9.36
N VAL A 54 -8.29 -6.09 -10.41
CA VAL A 54 -8.30 -4.63 -10.50
C VAL A 54 -9.11 -4.21 -11.72
N THR A 55 -10.12 -3.39 -11.52
CA THR A 55 -10.96 -2.83 -12.59
C THR A 55 -10.50 -1.41 -12.90
N LEU A 56 -10.19 -1.15 -14.16
CA LEU A 56 -9.79 0.17 -14.66
C LEU A 56 -10.96 0.80 -15.44
N SER A 57 -11.09 2.12 -15.40
CA SER A 57 -12.11 2.86 -16.16
C SER A 57 -11.77 2.97 -17.65
N GLU A 58 -10.51 2.78 -18.03
CA GLU A 58 -10.03 2.76 -19.40
C GLU A 58 -8.84 1.79 -19.60
N PRO A 59 -8.49 1.43 -20.85
CA PRO A 59 -7.34 0.58 -21.12
C PRO A 59 -6.02 1.29 -20.78
N VAL A 60 -5.25 0.72 -19.83
CA VAL A 60 -3.93 1.22 -19.43
C VAL A 60 -2.85 0.16 -19.70
N PRO A 61 -2.26 0.10 -20.91
CA PRO A 61 -1.29 -0.95 -21.27
C PRO A 61 -0.03 -0.99 -20.40
N TYR A 62 0.31 0.14 -19.77
CA TYR A 62 1.46 0.27 -18.88
C TYR A 62 1.13 0.03 -17.41
N PHE A 63 -0.09 -0.41 -17.07
CA PHE A 63 -0.53 -0.58 -15.68
C PHE A 63 0.44 -1.42 -14.85
N TYR A 64 0.96 -2.52 -15.40
CA TYR A 64 1.95 -3.37 -14.72
C TYR A 64 3.23 -2.64 -14.32
N LYS A 65 3.63 -1.60 -15.06
CA LYS A 65 4.79 -0.75 -14.72
C LYS A 65 4.50 0.23 -13.58
N LEU A 66 3.24 0.52 -13.29
CA LEU A 66 2.88 1.32 -12.11
C LEU A 66 2.99 0.49 -10.83
N LEU A 67 2.75 -0.82 -10.92
CA LEU A 67 2.70 -1.73 -9.77
C LEU A 67 4.06 -1.96 -9.08
N VAL A 68 5.17 -1.55 -9.70
CA VAL A 68 6.51 -1.63 -9.08
C VAL A 68 6.80 -0.46 -8.14
N ASN A 69 5.95 0.57 -8.11
CA ASN A 69 6.16 1.73 -7.25
C ASN A 69 5.91 1.41 -5.77
N PRO A 70 6.76 1.88 -4.83
CA PRO A 70 6.58 1.65 -3.40
C PRO A 70 5.22 2.09 -2.84
N ALA A 71 4.55 3.08 -3.43
CA ALA A 71 3.23 3.52 -3.00
C ALA A 71 2.16 2.42 -3.13
N ILE A 72 2.36 1.47 -4.04
CA ILE A 72 1.44 0.37 -4.36
C ILE A 72 1.82 -0.93 -3.64
N SER A 73 2.95 -0.93 -2.91
CA SER A 73 3.37 -2.06 -2.07
C SER A 73 2.35 -2.35 -0.96
N PRO A 74 2.15 -3.63 -0.61
CA PRO A 74 1.22 -3.99 0.45
C PRO A 74 1.78 -3.61 1.83
N VAL A 75 0.88 -3.23 2.73
CA VAL A 75 1.17 -3.00 4.16
C VAL A 75 0.37 -3.99 5.01
N TYR A 76 0.92 -4.38 6.15
CA TYR A 76 0.31 -5.36 7.05
C TYR A 76 -0.71 -4.71 7.98
N ASN A 77 -2.00 -4.87 7.68
CA ASN A 77 -3.11 -4.24 8.41
C ASN A 77 -3.03 -4.45 9.93
N PRO A 78 -2.80 -5.68 10.45
CA PRO A 78 -2.79 -5.88 11.91
C PRO A 78 -1.71 -5.09 12.66
N ALA A 79 -0.57 -4.80 12.03
CA ALA A 79 0.46 -3.95 12.65
C ALA A 79 0.01 -2.48 12.72
N ILE A 80 -0.67 -1.99 11.66
CA ILE A 80 -1.18 -0.61 11.62
C ILE A 80 -2.30 -0.43 12.65
N GLU A 81 -3.26 -1.36 12.73
CA GLU A 81 -4.33 -1.32 13.72
C GLU A 81 -3.78 -1.35 15.16
N LYS A 82 -2.76 -2.18 15.40
CA LYS A 82 -2.16 -2.35 16.73
C LYS A 82 -1.30 -1.16 17.17
N PHE A 83 -0.49 -0.61 16.26
CA PHE A 83 0.56 0.36 16.62
C PHE A 83 0.29 1.78 16.12
N GLY A 84 -0.77 1.99 15.31
CA GLY A 84 -1.12 3.29 14.76
C GLY A 84 0.07 3.92 14.04
N GLU A 85 0.37 5.20 14.30
CA GLU A 85 1.49 5.92 13.71
C GLU A 85 2.87 5.29 13.98
N LYS A 86 3.00 4.49 15.04
CA LYS A 86 4.25 3.82 15.42
C LYS A 86 4.48 2.50 14.70
N TRP A 87 3.61 2.11 13.77
CA TRP A 87 3.73 0.84 13.05
C TRP A 87 5.04 0.72 12.24
N THR A 88 5.68 1.83 11.88
CA THR A 88 6.95 1.84 11.13
C THR A 88 8.19 1.75 12.02
N GLN A 89 8.04 1.80 13.34
CA GLN A 89 9.17 1.77 14.26
C GLN A 89 9.82 0.38 14.31
N PRO A 90 11.14 0.29 14.60
CA PRO A 90 11.80 -1.00 14.86
C PRO A 90 11.03 -1.81 15.91
N GLY A 91 10.83 -3.11 15.64
CA GLY A 91 10.06 -4.02 16.49
C GLY A 91 8.54 -4.02 16.25
N ASN A 92 7.98 -2.99 15.62
CA ASN A 92 6.55 -2.93 15.28
C ASN A 92 6.27 -3.24 13.80
N ILE A 93 7.18 -2.83 12.92
CA ILE A 93 6.99 -2.93 11.48
C ILE A 93 7.04 -4.38 11.00
N VAL A 94 6.05 -4.73 10.18
CA VAL A 94 5.98 -6.02 9.47
C VAL A 94 6.06 -5.73 7.98
N THR A 95 7.02 -6.37 7.31
CA THR A 95 7.28 -6.18 5.88
C THR A 95 7.36 -7.54 5.18
N ASN A 96 7.19 -7.56 3.86
CA ASN A 96 7.24 -8.76 3.02
C ASN A 96 8.41 -8.75 2.01
N GLY A 97 9.38 -7.84 2.18
CA GLY A 97 10.55 -7.72 1.32
C GLY A 97 11.73 -8.58 1.78
N ALA A 98 12.84 -8.49 1.04
CA ALA A 98 14.07 -9.25 1.31
C ALA A 98 14.78 -8.85 2.62
N TYR A 99 14.42 -7.70 3.19
CA TYR A 99 15.01 -7.17 4.41
C TYR A 99 13.92 -6.67 5.37
N THR A 100 14.20 -6.74 6.67
CA THR A 100 13.37 -6.18 7.75
C THR A 100 14.13 -5.08 8.48
N LEU A 101 13.40 -4.13 9.06
CA LEU A 101 13.99 -3.03 9.83
C LEU A 101 14.50 -3.55 11.18
N LYS A 102 15.81 -3.43 11.41
CA LYS A 102 16.48 -3.84 12.65
C LYS A 102 16.61 -2.68 13.64
N ASP A 103 17.10 -1.54 13.16
CA ASP A 103 17.38 -0.36 13.99
C ASP A 103 17.12 0.91 13.18
N TRP A 104 16.63 1.95 13.84
CA TRP A 104 16.44 3.27 13.25
C TRP A 104 16.75 4.34 14.27
N VAL A 105 17.86 5.05 14.05
CA VAL A 105 18.25 6.23 14.80
C VAL A 105 18.04 7.44 13.90
N VAL A 106 17.04 8.26 14.25
CA VAL A 106 16.65 9.44 13.46
C VAL A 106 17.85 10.37 13.28
N ASN A 107 18.07 10.80 12.04
CA ASN A 107 19.21 11.63 11.60
C ASN A 107 20.60 10.95 11.66
N GLU A 108 20.69 9.66 12.00
CA GLU A 108 21.97 8.94 12.06
C GLU A 108 22.00 7.75 11.10
N ARG A 109 21.15 6.74 11.32
CA ARG A 109 21.22 5.49 10.56
C ARG A 109 19.90 4.72 10.51
N ILE A 110 19.75 3.94 9.46
CA ILE A 110 18.74 2.88 9.32
C ILE A 110 19.51 1.58 9.08
N VAL A 111 19.30 0.59 9.93
CA VAL A 111 19.90 -0.74 9.81
C VAL A 111 18.80 -1.72 9.44
N MET A 112 19.02 -2.49 8.37
CA MET A 112 18.15 -3.58 7.96
C MET A 112 18.90 -4.91 8.07
N GLU A 113 18.17 -5.99 8.30
CA GLU A 113 18.71 -7.35 8.29
C GLU A 113 17.93 -8.23 7.32
N ARG A 114 18.56 -9.32 6.84
CA ARG A 114 17.93 -10.23 5.88
C ARG A 114 16.65 -10.80 6.49
N ASN A 115 15.56 -10.76 5.73
CA ASN A 115 14.29 -11.34 6.13
C ASN A 115 14.29 -12.85 5.83
N PRO A 116 14.28 -13.75 6.85
CA PRO A 116 14.24 -15.19 6.62
C PRO A 116 12.91 -15.69 6.06
N HIS A 117 11.86 -14.85 6.05
CA HIS A 117 10.54 -15.15 5.50
C HIS A 117 10.35 -14.62 4.07
N TYR A 118 11.38 -14.03 3.47
CA TYR A 118 11.33 -13.68 2.06
C TYR A 118 11.33 -14.96 1.19
N TRP A 119 10.64 -14.91 0.06
CA TRP A 119 10.32 -16.10 -0.72
C TRP A 119 11.47 -16.60 -1.62
N ASP A 120 12.48 -15.76 -1.86
CA ASP A 120 13.66 -16.00 -2.71
C ASP A 120 14.96 -16.00 -1.87
#